data_AF-A0A7V7ABY8-F1
#
_entry.id   AF-A0A7V7ABY8-F1
#
_cell.length_a   1.000
_cell.length_b   1.000
_cell.length_c   1.000
_cell.angle_alpha   90.00
_cell.angle_beta   90.00
_cell.angle_gamma   90.00
#
_symmetry.space_group_name_H-M   'P 1'
#
loop_
_entity.id
_entity.type
_entity.pdbx_description
1 polymer ?
#
loop_
_entity_poly.entity_id
_entity_poly.type
_entity_poly.pdbx_seq_one_letter_code
_entity_poly.pdbx_strand_id
1 'polypeptide(L)'
;MKGPFKKKDGKEKSDRTNKTSVSSSSFKPANQSRRPTSQQMPKKDWREYEEPRLEGYRLPSRKQRVRAFFKSRYAFLGLIFILCFLLLTGSVVHIQLFTSDDTKDLLERGVSRQMTVQAARGNIYDGNGNQVAYNEPIKNIYIAYANLENDRFNHVLLELSHLLDEYDITYDDAVSDYIELDSMTYAMSEEDMLAWQKNTNYLGLKDLPEGQVESALDTQFVKPTPEVFFEFMRQVKFEIPDSYSLEEQKKVFALRFKIYLSNWFFQQGQPIEIGVDVPDELVHIIDEQNYRYIGVMSGETFKRNYISDARYMAQVVGYIGDINAEEHEE
;
A
#
# COMPACT_ATOMS: atom_id res chain seq x y z
N MET A 1 29.81 1.54 -4.45
CA MET A 1 30.16 0.11 -4.53
C MET A 1 29.41 -0.55 -5.69
N LYS A 2 30.11 -0.92 -6.76
CA LYS A 2 29.65 -1.80 -7.84
C LYS A 2 30.79 -2.77 -8.13
N GLY A 3 30.53 -4.06 -8.04
CA GLY A 3 31.54 -5.11 -8.14
C GLY A 3 32.07 -5.29 -9.57
N PRO A 4 33.33 -5.71 -9.73
CA PRO A 4 33.83 -6.24 -10.99
C PRO A 4 33.55 -7.75 -11.04
N PHE A 5 33.45 -8.36 -12.22
CA PHE A 5 34.31 -9.51 -12.55
C PHE A 5 34.16 -9.92 -14.02
N LYS A 6 35.35 -10.18 -14.58
CA LYS A 6 35.68 -10.54 -15.95
C LYS A 6 35.45 -12.05 -16.21
N LYS A 7 35.20 -12.37 -17.48
CA LYS A 7 35.30 -13.69 -18.14
C LYS A 7 36.52 -14.53 -17.71
N LYS A 8 36.36 -15.87 -17.74
CA LYS A 8 37.16 -16.79 -18.58
C LYS A 8 36.63 -18.24 -18.61
N ASP A 9 37.01 -18.90 -19.69
CA ASP A 9 36.63 -20.21 -20.23
C ASP A 9 37.17 -21.43 -19.46
N GLY A 10 36.61 -22.63 -19.71
CA GLY A 10 37.38 -23.89 -19.72
C GLY A 10 36.81 -25.14 -19.03
N LYS A 11 36.20 -26.01 -19.84
CA LYS A 11 36.28 -27.50 -19.92
C LYS A 11 36.37 -28.44 -18.67
N GLU A 12 35.57 -29.51 -18.82
CA GLU A 12 35.84 -30.96 -18.65
C GLU A 12 35.39 -31.74 -17.39
N LYS A 13 34.63 -32.83 -17.68
CA LYS A 13 34.56 -34.18 -17.06
C LYS A 13 34.01 -34.30 -15.62
N SER A 14 33.39 -35.40 -15.16
CA SER A 14 32.92 -36.69 -15.70
C SER A 14 32.01 -37.35 -14.64
N ASP A 15 31.38 -38.46 -15.03
CA ASP A 15 30.83 -39.56 -14.20
C ASP A 15 29.47 -39.35 -13.49
N ARG A 16 28.37 -40.01 -13.90
CA ARG A 16 27.99 -41.44 -14.04
C ARG A 16 27.40 -42.07 -12.77
N THR A 17 26.37 -42.90 -13.05
CA THR A 17 25.73 -43.95 -12.23
C THR A 17 24.60 -43.48 -11.31
N ASN A 18 23.47 -44.18 -11.15
CA ASN A 18 22.90 -45.39 -11.76
C ASN A 18 21.42 -45.48 -11.30
N LYS A 19 20.57 -46.07 -12.17
CA LYS A 19 19.50 -47.08 -11.90
C LYS A 19 18.53 -46.82 -10.72
N THR A 20 17.22 -47.08 -10.85
CA THR A 20 16.67 -48.41 -11.08
C THR A 20 15.17 -48.33 -11.43
N SER A 21 14.77 -49.29 -12.26
CA SER A 21 13.48 -49.64 -12.85
C SER A 21 12.45 -50.29 -11.91
N VAL A 22 11.21 -50.48 -12.43
CA VAL A 22 10.27 -51.66 -12.33
C VAL A 22 8.83 -51.12 -12.16
N SER A 23 7.74 -51.57 -12.80
CA SER A 23 7.48 -52.54 -13.87
C SER A 23 6.08 -52.30 -14.46
N SER A 24 5.91 -52.82 -15.66
CA SER A 24 4.73 -52.92 -16.54
C SER A 24 3.56 -53.79 -16.06
N SER A 25 2.39 -53.54 -16.66
CA SER A 25 1.41 -54.57 -17.09
C SER A 25 0.60 -53.98 -18.26
N SER A 26 0.07 -54.67 -19.27
CA SER A 26 0.15 -56.03 -19.82
C SER A 26 -0.78 -56.04 -21.07
N PHE A 27 -0.72 -57.11 -21.88
CA PHE A 27 -1.62 -57.52 -22.98
C PHE A 27 -1.43 -56.82 -24.35
N LYS A 28 -1.39 -57.50 -25.51
CA LYS A 28 -1.52 -58.92 -25.93
C LYS A 28 -0.97 -58.99 -27.38
N PRO A 29 -0.34 -60.08 -27.86
CA PRO A 29 0.23 -60.11 -29.21
C PRO A 29 -0.62 -60.92 -30.21
N ALA A 30 -0.69 -60.48 -31.47
CA ALA A 30 -0.81 -61.38 -32.62
C ALA A 30 -0.42 -60.68 -33.94
N ASN A 31 0.56 -61.31 -34.58
CA ASN A 31 0.91 -61.36 -36.00
C ASN A 31 1.59 -60.20 -36.75
N GLN A 32 2.79 -60.57 -37.23
CA GLN A 32 3.73 -59.84 -38.05
C GLN A 32 3.31 -59.83 -39.53
N SER A 33 3.48 -58.68 -40.18
CA SER A 33 4.04 -58.64 -41.54
C SER A 33 4.92 -57.41 -41.69
N ARG A 34 6.04 -57.62 -42.38
CA ARG A 34 7.31 -56.87 -42.31
C ARG A 34 7.21 -55.48 -42.96
N ARG A 35 7.70 -54.44 -42.26
CA ARG A 35 8.01 -53.13 -42.87
C ARG A 35 9.42 -53.16 -43.48
N PRO A 36 9.65 -52.61 -44.69
CA PRO A 36 10.98 -52.52 -45.28
C PRO A 36 11.80 -51.41 -44.61
N THR A 37 13.08 -51.72 -44.41
CA THR A 37 14.14 -50.87 -43.85
C THR A 37 14.32 -49.58 -44.65
N SER A 38 13.99 -48.42 -44.08
CA SER A 38 14.38 -47.13 -44.65
C SER A 38 15.83 -46.82 -44.28
N GLN A 39 16.70 -46.82 -45.28
CA GLN A 39 18.10 -46.39 -45.22
C GLN A 39 18.21 -44.96 -44.68
N GLN A 40 19.08 -44.75 -43.69
CA GLN A 40 19.47 -43.42 -43.21
C GLN A 40 20.39 -42.73 -44.22
N MET A 41 20.03 -41.53 -44.67
CA MET A 41 20.91 -40.66 -45.49
C MET A 41 21.95 -39.94 -44.62
N PRO A 42 23.20 -39.75 -45.09
CA PRO A 42 24.23 -38.99 -44.37
C PRO A 42 23.96 -37.47 -44.42
N LYS A 43 24.18 -36.77 -43.28
CA LYS A 43 24.09 -35.31 -43.15
C LYS A 43 25.15 -34.61 -44.03
N LYS A 44 24.71 -33.84 -45.04
CA LYS A 44 25.57 -32.92 -45.81
C LYS A 44 25.80 -31.61 -45.04
N ASP A 45 27.04 -31.11 -45.05
CA ASP A 45 27.45 -29.88 -44.37
C ASP A 45 27.07 -28.66 -45.21
N TRP A 46 26.33 -27.71 -44.63
CA TRP A 46 25.69 -26.60 -45.37
C TRP A 46 26.67 -25.52 -45.85
N ARG A 47 27.91 -25.55 -45.36
CA ARG A 47 28.98 -24.59 -45.69
C ARG A 47 29.48 -24.72 -47.13
N GLU A 48 29.30 -25.86 -47.76
CA GLU A 48 29.70 -26.12 -49.16
C GLU A 48 28.87 -25.29 -50.18
N TYR A 49 27.73 -24.72 -49.75
CA TYR A 49 26.88 -23.85 -50.56
C TYR A 49 27.20 -22.35 -50.44
N GLU A 50 28.04 -21.94 -49.47
CA GLU A 50 28.32 -20.52 -49.21
C GLU A 50 29.53 -19.99 -49.98
N GLU A 51 30.59 -20.79 -50.16
CA GLU A 51 31.85 -20.35 -50.77
C GLU A 51 31.72 -19.80 -52.21
N PRO A 52 30.95 -20.41 -53.14
CA PRO A 52 30.83 -19.88 -54.50
C PRO A 52 29.91 -18.65 -54.61
N ARG A 53 29.16 -18.26 -53.56
CA ARG A 53 28.32 -17.03 -53.57
C ARG A 53 29.06 -15.78 -53.11
N LEU A 54 30.21 -15.94 -52.45
CA LEU A 54 30.99 -14.83 -51.88
C LEU A 54 32.12 -14.37 -52.79
N GLU A 55 32.40 -15.10 -53.88
CA GLU A 55 33.42 -14.77 -54.87
C GLU A 55 33.01 -13.50 -55.65
N GLY A 56 33.51 -12.34 -55.20
CA GLY A 56 33.26 -11.04 -55.82
C GLY A 56 32.55 -10.00 -54.94
N TYR A 57 32.07 -10.36 -53.74
CA TYR A 57 31.47 -9.40 -52.81
C TYR A 57 32.54 -8.66 -52.00
N ARG A 58 32.91 -7.45 -52.45
CA ARG A 58 33.69 -6.52 -51.61
C ARG A 58 32.75 -5.78 -50.66
N LEU A 59 32.97 -5.89 -49.35
CA LEU A 59 32.21 -5.12 -48.35
C LEU A 59 32.37 -3.61 -48.66
N PRO A 60 31.27 -2.83 -48.76
CA PRO A 60 31.36 -1.41 -49.10
C PRO A 60 32.18 -0.66 -48.04
N SER A 61 33.01 0.29 -48.49
CA SER A 61 33.90 1.07 -47.61
C SER A 61 33.09 1.81 -46.53
N ARG A 62 33.66 2.00 -45.33
CA ARG A 62 32.97 2.67 -44.19
C ARG A 62 32.32 4.00 -44.59
N LYS A 63 32.97 4.78 -45.47
CA LYS A 63 32.44 6.05 -45.99
C LYS A 63 31.19 5.87 -46.88
N GLN A 64 31.12 4.79 -47.65
CA GLN A 64 29.95 4.45 -48.48
C GLN A 64 28.78 3.94 -47.65
N ARG A 65 29.05 3.18 -46.58
CA ARG A 65 28.02 2.73 -45.62
C ARG A 65 27.37 3.90 -44.89
N VAL A 66 28.16 4.88 -44.45
CA VAL A 66 27.65 6.10 -43.81
C VAL A 66 26.77 6.90 -44.79
N ARG A 67 27.22 7.09 -46.03
CA ARG A 67 26.41 7.80 -47.05
C ARG A 67 25.10 7.06 -47.39
N ALA A 68 25.14 5.72 -47.48
CA ALA A 68 23.93 4.91 -47.71
C ALA A 68 22.97 4.98 -46.52
N PHE A 69 23.49 5.02 -45.29
CA PHE A 69 22.71 5.18 -44.07
C PHE A 69 21.99 6.54 -44.06
N PHE A 70 22.69 7.64 -44.34
CA PHE A 70 22.07 8.99 -44.42
C PHE A 70 21.04 9.14 -45.55
N LYS A 71 21.10 8.30 -46.59
CA LYS A 71 20.09 8.26 -47.67
C LYS A 71 18.89 7.35 -47.34
N SER A 72 18.91 6.67 -46.20
CA SER A 72 17.87 5.73 -45.77
C SER A 72 16.78 6.42 -44.95
N ARG A 73 15.55 5.89 -45.02
CA ARG A 73 14.40 6.36 -44.22
C ARG A 73 14.66 6.24 -42.70
N TYR A 74 15.53 5.31 -42.30
CA TYR A 74 15.92 5.11 -40.90
C TYR A 74 16.83 6.23 -40.36
N ALA A 75 17.62 6.89 -41.20
CA ALA A 75 18.42 8.05 -40.75
C ALA A 75 17.54 9.27 -40.46
N PHE A 76 16.48 9.48 -41.24
CA PHE A 76 15.48 10.51 -40.96
C PHE A 76 14.75 10.24 -39.64
N LEU A 77 14.33 9.00 -39.41
CA LEU A 77 13.71 8.59 -38.15
C LEU A 77 14.68 8.76 -36.96
N GLY A 78 15.95 8.38 -37.12
CA GLY A 78 16.98 8.57 -36.09
C GLY A 78 17.25 10.05 -35.76
N LEU A 79 17.18 10.94 -36.76
CA LEU A 79 17.30 12.38 -36.54
C LEU A 79 16.16 12.93 -35.69
N ILE A 80 14.93 12.47 -35.91
CA ILE A 80 13.76 12.86 -35.10
C ILE A 80 13.96 12.41 -33.65
N PHE A 81 14.40 11.17 -33.43
CA PHE A 81 14.69 10.67 -32.08
C PHE A 81 15.78 11.48 -31.37
N ILE A 82 16.84 11.87 -32.09
CA ILE A 82 17.90 12.72 -31.55
C ILE A 82 17.36 14.11 -31.18
N LEU A 83 16.50 14.69 -32.02
CA LEU A 83 15.85 15.97 -31.75
C LEU A 83 14.96 15.88 -30.50
N CYS A 84 14.12 14.84 -30.40
CA CYS A 84 13.30 14.58 -29.21
C CYS A 84 14.17 14.41 -27.95
N PHE A 85 15.28 13.68 -28.06
CA PHE A 85 16.20 13.49 -26.93
C PHE A 85 16.85 14.80 -26.48
N LEU A 86 17.24 15.66 -27.43
CA LEU A 86 17.76 17.00 -27.13
C LEU A 86 16.71 17.90 -26.49
N LEU A 87 15.46 17.87 -26.95
CA LEU A 87 14.37 18.62 -26.35
C LEU A 87 14.08 18.15 -24.92
N LEU A 88 14.06 16.82 -24.68
CA LEU A 88 13.88 16.27 -23.34
C LEU A 88 15.06 16.63 -22.43
N THR A 89 16.30 16.52 -22.91
CA THR A 89 17.48 16.90 -22.14
C THR A 89 17.47 18.39 -21.80
N GLY A 90 17.12 19.24 -22.76
CA GLY A 90 16.98 20.69 -22.54
C GLY A 90 15.89 21.01 -21.52
N SER A 91 14.75 20.32 -21.58
CA SER A 91 13.67 20.44 -20.60
C SER A 91 14.12 20.03 -19.19
N VAL A 92 14.82 18.91 -19.06
CA VAL A 92 15.37 18.43 -17.78
C VAL A 92 16.39 19.42 -17.22
N VAL A 93 17.32 19.90 -18.06
CA VAL A 93 18.32 20.91 -17.65
C VAL A 93 17.65 22.21 -17.23
N HIS A 94 16.59 22.62 -17.95
CA HIS A 94 15.85 23.83 -17.60
C HIS A 94 15.22 23.72 -16.20
N ILE A 95 14.54 22.62 -15.91
CA ILE A 95 13.94 22.36 -14.59
C ILE A 95 15.03 22.27 -13.51
N GLN A 96 16.15 21.60 -13.79
CA GLN A 96 17.21 21.41 -12.80
C GLN A 96 18.02 22.67 -12.48
N LEU A 97 18.30 23.52 -13.47
CA LEU A 97 19.13 24.74 -13.28
C LEU A 97 18.31 25.98 -12.92
N PHE A 98 17.13 26.17 -13.52
CA PHE A 98 16.35 27.41 -13.36
C PHE A 98 15.24 27.31 -12.31
N THR A 99 14.75 26.11 -11.98
CA THR A 99 13.77 25.90 -10.88
C THR A 99 14.47 25.61 -9.55
N SER A 100 15.75 25.99 -9.40
CA SER A 100 16.54 25.69 -8.21
C SER A 100 16.01 26.36 -6.94
N ASP A 101 15.35 27.51 -7.04
CA ASP A 101 14.91 28.24 -5.83
C ASP A 101 13.54 27.72 -5.36
N ASP A 102 12.59 27.46 -6.26
CA ASP A 102 11.33 26.79 -5.91
C ASP A 102 11.54 25.36 -5.38
N THR A 103 12.54 24.63 -5.91
CA THR A 103 12.86 23.27 -5.41
C THR A 103 13.60 23.26 -4.09
N LYS A 104 14.41 24.29 -3.78
CA LYS A 104 14.99 24.46 -2.43
C LYS A 104 13.89 24.79 -1.41
N ASP A 105 12.96 25.67 -1.77
CA ASP A 105 11.79 25.99 -0.94
C ASP A 105 10.95 24.73 -0.64
N LEU A 106 10.78 23.81 -1.60
CA LEU A 106 10.09 22.53 -1.39
C LEU A 106 10.88 21.57 -0.48
N LEU A 107 12.21 21.61 -0.51
CA LEU A 107 13.05 20.83 0.40
C LEU A 107 12.97 21.36 1.84
N GLU A 108 12.86 22.68 2.01
CA GLU A 108 12.72 23.33 3.32
C GLU A 108 11.29 23.24 3.89
N ARG A 109 10.26 23.35 3.03
CA ARG A 109 8.84 23.33 3.45
C ARG A 109 8.27 21.92 3.68
N GLY A 110 9.01 20.88 3.30
CA GLY A 110 8.55 19.50 3.41
C GLY A 110 7.44 19.15 2.40
N VAL A 111 6.99 17.90 2.43
CA VAL A 111 5.91 17.43 1.56
C VAL A 111 4.59 18.00 2.03
N SER A 112 4.01 18.93 1.27
CA SER A 112 2.67 19.46 1.54
C SER A 112 1.64 18.34 1.45
N ARG A 113 0.89 18.15 2.53
CA ARG A 113 -0.24 17.23 2.61
C ARG A 113 -1.52 18.04 2.58
N GLN A 114 -2.51 17.57 1.82
CA GLN A 114 -3.80 18.22 1.69
C GLN A 114 -4.78 17.59 2.67
N MET A 115 -5.48 18.42 3.43
CA MET A 115 -6.60 18.01 4.27
C MET A 115 -7.86 18.71 3.73
N THR A 116 -8.90 17.94 3.48
CA THR A 116 -10.19 18.48 3.06
C THR A 116 -10.94 19.00 4.27
N VAL A 117 -11.11 20.31 4.36
CA VAL A 117 -11.96 20.92 5.40
C VAL A 117 -13.38 20.97 4.88
N GLN A 118 -14.29 20.31 5.60
CA GLN A 118 -15.72 20.33 5.26
C GLN A 118 -16.30 21.71 5.56
N ALA A 119 -16.93 22.34 4.58
CA ALA A 119 -17.57 23.64 4.77
C ALA A 119 -18.88 23.48 5.55
N ALA A 120 -19.15 24.41 6.48
CA ALA A 120 -20.42 24.48 7.19
C ALA A 120 -21.60 24.66 6.22
N ARG A 121 -22.70 23.95 6.48
CA ARG A 121 -23.96 24.10 5.72
C ARG A 121 -24.66 25.43 6.05
N GLY A 122 -25.66 25.82 5.27
CA GLY A 122 -26.50 26.98 5.62
C GLY A 122 -27.29 26.76 6.92
N ASN A 123 -27.39 27.79 7.75
CA ASN A 123 -28.30 27.79 8.90
C ASN A 123 -29.76 27.91 8.42
N ILE A 124 -30.66 27.19 9.07
CA ILE A 124 -32.11 27.23 8.79
C ILE A 124 -32.77 28.11 9.84
N TYR A 125 -33.61 29.04 9.38
CA TYR A 125 -34.32 30.00 10.23
C TYR A 125 -35.83 29.86 10.04
N ASP A 126 -36.59 30.13 11.09
CA ASP A 126 -38.05 30.33 11.03
C ASP A 126 -38.39 31.72 10.45
N GLY A 127 -39.67 31.97 10.14
CA GLY A 127 -40.17 33.25 9.60
C GLY A 127 -39.88 34.46 10.49
N ASN A 128 -39.61 34.25 11.79
CA ASN A 128 -39.20 35.28 12.73
C ASN A 128 -37.67 35.51 12.79
N GLY A 129 -36.88 34.76 12.03
CA GLY A 129 -35.41 34.82 12.05
C GLY A 129 -34.75 34.04 13.18
N ASN A 130 -35.48 33.20 13.91
CA ASN A 130 -34.92 32.32 14.93
C ASN A 130 -34.28 31.09 14.28
N GLN A 131 -33.08 30.71 14.74
CA GLN A 131 -32.39 29.53 14.23
C GLN A 131 -33.13 28.26 14.63
N VAL A 132 -33.39 27.40 13.65
CA VAL A 132 -33.99 26.07 13.83
C VAL A 132 -32.93 24.99 13.76
N ALA A 133 -32.00 25.13 12.81
CA ALA A 133 -30.85 24.25 12.66
C ALA A 133 -29.63 25.09 12.31
N TYR A 134 -28.56 24.91 13.08
CA TYR A 134 -27.31 25.66 12.94
C TYR A 134 -26.13 24.71 13.04
N ASN A 135 -24.96 25.12 12.56
CA ASN A 135 -23.75 24.33 12.76
C ASN A 135 -22.93 24.94 13.89
N GLU A 136 -22.46 24.07 14.76
CA GLU A 136 -21.49 24.37 15.80
C GLU A 136 -20.10 23.91 15.33
N PRO A 137 -19.09 24.79 15.32
CA PRO A 137 -17.73 24.36 15.08
C PRO A 137 -17.28 23.46 16.23
N ILE A 138 -16.83 22.25 15.90
CA ILE A 138 -16.22 21.33 16.84
C ILE A 138 -14.76 21.12 16.45
N LYS A 139 -13.90 20.98 17.46
CA LYS A 139 -12.50 20.70 17.23
C LYS A 139 -12.27 19.20 17.28
N ASN A 140 -11.50 18.71 16.33
CA ASN A 140 -11.14 17.31 16.20
C ASN A 140 -9.62 17.16 16.19
N ILE A 141 -9.14 15.99 16.56
CA ILE A 141 -7.72 15.65 16.56
C ILE A 141 -7.48 14.65 15.44
N TYR A 142 -6.47 14.92 14.64
CA TYR A 142 -6.03 14.08 13.55
C TYR A 142 -4.59 13.63 13.77
N ILE A 143 -4.26 12.47 13.20
CA ILE A 143 -2.89 11.98 13.12
C ILE A 143 -2.46 11.87 11.66
N ALA A 144 -1.36 12.54 11.33
CA ALA A 144 -0.73 12.54 10.02
C ALA A 144 0.56 11.69 10.05
N TYR A 145 0.89 11.12 8.90
CA TYR A 145 2.11 10.32 8.77
C TYR A 145 3.36 11.19 8.89
N ALA A 146 4.07 11.05 10.01
CA ALA A 146 5.28 11.80 10.34
C ALA A 146 6.59 11.02 10.10
N ASN A 147 6.53 9.83 9.48
CA ASN A 147 7.70 8.97 9.21
C ASN A 147 8.59 8.72 10.45
N LEU A 148 7.94 8.47 11.60
CA LEU A 148 8.61 8.14 12.86
C LEU A 148 8.99 6.65 12.89
N GLU A 149 10.05 6.33 13.63
CA GLU A 149 10.39 4.95 14.00
C GLU A 149 9.28 4.35 14.87
N ASN A 150 9.04 3.03 14.76
CA ASN A 150 7.94 2.35 15.44
C ASN A 150 7.93 2.58 16.96
N ASP A 151 9.09 2.48 17.62
CA ASP A 151 9.22 2.69 19.07
C ASP A 151 8.78 4.10 19.47
N ARG A 152 9.29 5.12 18.75
CA ARG A 152 8.94 6.51 19.01
C ARG A 152 7.47 6.78 18.70
N PHE A 153 6.95 6.21 17.63
CA PHE A 153 5.55 6.37 17.28
C PHE A 153 4.62 5.72 18.31
N ASN A 154 4.97 4.52 18.81
CA ASN A 154 4.24 3.84 19.88
C ASN A 154 4.25 4.66 21.18
N HIS A 155 5.37 5.30 21.50
CA HIS A 155 5.46 6.21 22.65
C HIS A 155 4.56 7.44 22.50
N VAL A 156 4.54 8.08 21.32
CA VAL A 156 3.66 9.23 21.06
C VAL A 156 2.18 8.82 21.19
N LEU A 157 1.80 7.66 20.66
CA LEU A 157 0.43 7.15 20.79
C LEU A 157 0.06 6.82 22.24
N LEU A 158 1.00 6.32 23.03
CA LEU A 158 0.78 6.07 24.46
C LEU A 158 0.53 7.39 25.21
N GLU A 159 1.37 8.39 25.01
CA GLU A 159 1.19 9.72 25.62
C GLU A 159 -0.12 10.37 25.18
N LEU A 160 -0.47 10.25 23.89
CA LEU A 160 -1.74 10.72 23.36
C LEU A 160 -2.91 10.00 24.03
N SER A 161 -2.85 8.68 24.21
CA SER A 161 -3.92 7.93 24.86
C SER A 161 -4.16 8.39 26.31
N HIS A 162 -3.10 8.66 27.07
CA HIS A 162 -3.24 9.21 28.41
C HIS A 162 -3.91 10.59 28.43
N LEU A 163 -3.57 11.45 27.46
CA LEU A 163 -4.18 12.76 27.33
C LEU A 163 -5.67 12.65 26.94
N LEU A 164 -6.03 11.73 26.06
CA LEU A 164 -7.42 11.49 25.68
C LEU A 164 -8.26 10.93 26.84
N ASP A 165 -7.70 9.98 27.60
CA ASP A 165 -8.35 9.39 28.77
C ASP A 165 -8.60 10.43 29.88
N GLU A 166 -7.69 11.38 30.08
CA GLU A 166 -7.84 12.44 31.08
C GLU A 166 -9.07 13.32 30.81
N TYR A 167 -9.42 13.48 29.54
CA TYR A 167 -10.56 14.27 29.08
C TYR A 167 -11.79 13.41 28.69
N ASP A 168 -11.76 12.11 28.97
CA ASP A 168 -12.85 11.16 28.68
C ASP A 168 -13.26 11.11 27.20
N ILE A 169 -12.27 11.24 26.30
CA ILE A 169 -12.48 11.21 24.85
C ILE A 169 -12.35 9.77 24.34
N THR A 170 -13.41 9.24 23.74
CA THR A 170 -13.40 7.92 23.12
C THR A 170 -12.63 7.94 21.79
N TYR A 171 -11.85 6.89 21.55
CA TYR A 171 -11.05 6.74 20.32
C TYR A 171 -11.05 5.31 19.77
N ASP A 172 -11.73 4.39 20.46
CA ASP A 172 -11.79 2.95 20.21
C ASP A 172 -12.93 2.52 19.28
N ASP A 173 -13.82 3.42 18.88
CA ASP A 173 -15.01 3.13 18.05
C ASP A 173 -14.73 2.17 16.87
N ALA A 174 -13.68 2.47 16.08
CA ALA A 174 -13.33 1.67 14.91
C ALA A 174 -12.71 0.30 15.23
N VAL A 175 -12.23 0.10 16.46
CA VAL A 175 -11.62 -1.16 16.91
C VAL A 175 -12.68 -2.07 17.51
N SER A 176 -13.62 -1.48 18.24
CA SER A 176 -14.75 -2.17 18.90
C SER A 176 -15.65 -2.89 17.90
N ASP A 177 -15.73 -2.43 16.65
CA ASP A 177 -16.40 -3.14 15.54
C ASP A 177 -15.76 -4.50 15.18
N TYR A 178 -14.49 -4.69 15.53
CA TYR A 178 -13.72 -5.89 15.19
C TYR A 178 -13.45 -6.76 16.42
N ILE A 179 -12.92 -6.18 17.48
CA ILE A 179 -12.46 -6.89 18.68
C ILE A 179 -12.78 -6.08 19.93
N GLU A 180 -13.41 -6.72 20.91
CA GLU A 180 -13.56 -6.19 22.25
C GLU A 180 -12.28 -6.50 23.04
N LEU A 181 -11.50 -5.47 23.37
CA LEU A 181 -10.19 -5.66 23.99
C LEU A 181 -10.25 -6.14 25.44
N ASP A 182 -11.35 -5.89 26.15
CA ASP A 182 -11.50 -6.24 27.56
C ASP A 182 -11.94 -7.69 27.77
N SER A 183 -12.94 -8.12 27.01
CA SER A 183 -13.43 -9.49 26.97
C SER A 183 -12.56 -10.41 26.10
N MET A 184 -11.72 -9.82 25.24
CA MET A 184 -10.87 -10.52 24.27
C MET A 184 -11.72 -11.44 23.37
N THR A 185 -12.83 -10.90 22.87
CA THR A 185 -13.75 -11.58 21.95
C THR A 185 -13.90 -10.79 20.66
N TYR A 186 -14.09 -11.48 19.53
CA TYR A 186 -14.46 -10.82 18.29
C TYR A 186 -15.90 -10.32 18.38
N ALA A 187 -16.14 -9.10 17.91
CA ALA A 187 -17.48 -8.53 17.83
C ALA A 187 -18.31 -9.13 16.68
N MET A 188 -17.62 -9.61 15.64
CA MET A 188 -18.24 -10.18 14.44
C MET A 188 -18.35 -11.71 14.47
N SER A 189 -19.13 -12.25 13.53
CA SER A 189 -19.27 -13.71 13.37
C SER A 189 -17.95 -14.37 12.97
N GLU A 190 -17.79 -15.66 13.26
CA GLU A 190 -16.57 -16.40 12.88
C GLU A 190 -16.35 -16.37 11.36
N GLU A 191 -17.40 -16.49 10.55
CA GLU A 191 -17.30 -16.47 9.09
C GLU A 191 -16.80 -15.12 8.56
N ASP A 192 -17.36 -14.02 9.09
CA ASP A 192 -16.99 -12.66 8.70
C ASP A 192 -15.56 -12.33 9.14
N MET A 193 -15.16 -12.76 10.34
CA MET A 193 -13.80 -12.60 10.85
C MET A 193 -12.79 -13.32 9.95
N LEU A 194 -13.05 -14.58 9.58
CA LEU A 194 -12.18 -15.34 8.69
C LEU A 194 -12.08 -14.67 7.33
N ALA A 195 -13.19 -14.18 6.77
CA ALA A 195 -13.20 -13.46 5.49
C ALA A 195 -12.39 -12.16 5.56
N TRP A 196 -12.54 -11.39 6.64
CA TRP A 196 -11.79 -10.17 6.88
C TRP A 196 -10.28 -10.43 7.00
N GLN A 197 -9.87 -11.43 7.79
CA GLN A 197 -8.45 -11.77 7.94
C GLN A 197 -7.80 -12.32 6.65
N LYS A 198 -8.58 -12.99 5.81
CA LYS A 198 -8.10 -13.48 4.49
C LYS A 198 -7.99 -12.38 3.45
N ASN A 199 -8.69 -11.26 3.64
CA ASN A 199 -8.72 -10.19 2.66
C ASN A 199 -7.32 -9.60 2.45
N THR A 200 -6.85 -9.63 1.21
CA THR A 200 -5.53 -9.13 0.78
C THR A 200 -5.32 -7.65 1.08
N ASN A 201 -6.40 -6.86 1.12
CA ASN A 201 -6.30 -5.42 1.40
C ASN A 201 -5.98 -5.13 2.88
N TYR A 202 -6.31 -6.06 3.78
CA TYR A 202 -6.09 -5.91 5.21
C TYR A 202 -4.91 -6.77 5.69
N LEU A 203 -5.10 -8.09 5.80
CA LEU A 203 -4.14 -9.00 6.44
C LEU A 203 -3.59 -10.05 5.46
N GLY A 204 -4.40 -10.49 4.48
CA GLY A 204 -3.97 -11.41 3.43
C GLY A 204 -3.56 -12.80 3.93
N LEU A 205 -4.14 -13.26 5.03
CA LEU A 205 -3.78 -14.52 5.68
C LEU A 205 -4.44 -15.72 4.98
N LYS A 206 -3.80 -16.89 5.07
CA LYS A 206 -4.31 -18.16 4.53
C LYS A 206 -4.95 -19.01 5.61
N ASP A 207 -5.78 -19.94 5.19
CA ASP A 207 -6.36 -20.95 6.08
C ASP A 207 -5.28 -21.76 6.81
N LEU A 208 -5.56 -22.05 8.09
CA LEU A 208 -4.73 -22.97 8.86
C LEU A 208 -4.82 -24.37 8.22
N PRO A 209 -3.68 -25.02 7.92
CA PRO A 209 -3.71 -26.42 7.54
C PRO A 209 -4.15 -27.28 8.73
N GLU A 210 -4.94 -28.32 8.46
CA GLU A 210 -5.45 -29.23 9.48
C GLU A 210 -4.30 -29.80 10.34
N GLY A 211 -4.36 -29.53 11.65
CA GLY A 211 -3.40 -30.03 12.65
C GLY A 211 -2.24 -29.10 13.00
N GLN A 212 -2.13 -27.91 12.41
CA GLN A 212 -1.24 -26.87 12.95
C GLN A 212 -1.92 -26.08 14.07
N VAL A 213 -1.14 -25.73 15.10
CA VAL A 213 -1.57 -24.82 16.15
C VAL A 213 -1.30 -23.40 15.66
N GLU A 214 -2.24 -22.50 15.88
CA GLU A 214 -2.04 -21.09 15.60
C GLU A 214 -0.88 -20.53 16.43
N SER A 215 -0.08 -19.67 15.81
CA SER A 215 1.04 -19.00 16.47
C SER A 215 0.97 -17.51 16.17
N ALA A 216 1.16 -16.69 17.20
CA ALA A 216 1.19 -15.23 17.08
C ALA A 216 2.34 -14.74 16.17
N LEU A 217 3.42 -15.50 16.06
CA LEU A 217 4.57 -15.11 15.24
C LEU A 217 4.39 -15.43 13.75
N ASP A 218 3.41 -16.28 13.40
CA ASP A 218 3.23 -16.74 12.03
C ASP A 218 2.49 -15.69 11.18
N THR A 219 3.16 -15.14 10.17
CA THR A 219 2.58 -14.13 9.27
C THR A 219 1.71 -14.69 8.15
N GLN A 220 1.59 -16.02 8.05
CA GLN A 220 0.97 -16.66 6.87
C GLN A 220 -0.47 -17.11 7.09
N PHE A 221 -0.86 -17.33 8.35
CA PHE A 221 -2.09 -18.03 8.69
C PHE A 221 -3.04 -17.18 9.52
N VAL A 222 -4.34 -17.38 9.31
CA VAL A 222 -5.44 -16.73 10.03
C VAL A 222 -5.36 -17.02 11.54
N LYS A 223 -5.79 -16.09 12.38
CA LYS A 223 -5.79 -16.19 13.85
C LYS A 223 -7.23 -16.22 14.38
N PRO A 224 -7.86 -17.41 14.47
CA PRO A 224 -9.21 -17.53 14.98
C PRO A 224 -9.34 -17.21 16.46
N THR A 225 -8.28 -17.35 17.27
CA THR A 225 -8.33 -16.93 18.67
C THR A 225 -7.97 -15.45 18.82
N PRO A 226 -8.81 -14.64 19.49
CA PRO A 226 -8.58 -13.21 19.70
C PRO A 226 -7.26 -12.89 20.43
N GLU A 227 -6.88 -13.70 21.43
CA GLU A 227 -5.61 -13.53 22.16
C GLU A 227 -4.39 -13.66 21.24
N VAL A 228 -4.40 -14.68 20.39
CA VAL A 228 -3.32 -14.94 19.45
C VAL A 228 -3.28 -13.87 18.36
N PHE A 229 -4.46 -13.34 17.98
CA PHE A 229 -4.56 -12.21 17.06
C PHE A 229 -4.00 -10.92 17.65
N PHE A 230 -4.35 -10.59 18.90
CA PHE A 230 -3.79 -9.44 19.61
C PHE A 230 -2.27 -9.51 19.66
N GLU A 231 -1.71 -10.67 20.09
CA GLU A 231 -0.27 -10.87 20.13
C GLU A 231 0.39 -10.80 18.74
N PHE A 232 -0.25 -11.35 17.71
CA PHE A 232 0.23 -11.26 16.33
C PHE A 232 0.34 -9.81 15.86
N MET A 233 -0.70 -9.03 16.07
CA MET A 233 -0.71 -7.62 15.68
C MET A 233 0.29 -6.81 16.51
N ARG A 234 0.35 -7.06 17.82
CA ARG A 234 1.26 -6.40 18.75
C ARG A 234 2.72 -6.61 18.38
N GLN A 235 3.14 -7.86 18.19
CA GLN A 235 4.54 -8.23 17.98
C GLN A 235 4.98 -8.11 16.52
N VAL A 236 4.15 -8.56 15.57
CA VAL A 236 4.56 -8.68 14.16
C VAL A 236 4.24 -7.44 13.35
N LYS A 237 3.15 -6.74 13.65
CA LYS A 237 2.69 -5.57 12.86
C LYS A 237 3.08 -4.25 13.48
N PHE A 238 2.83 -4.09 14.78
CA PHE A 238 2.97 -2.81 15.47
C PHE A 238 4.26 -2.69 16.29
N GLU A 239 4.94 -3.82 16.53
CA GLU A 239 6.19 -3.90 17.30
C GLU A 239 6.07 -3.15 18.64
N ILE A 240 4.95 -3.37 19.35
CA ILE A 240 4.70 -2.70 20.64
C ILE A 240 5.59 -3.37 21.71
N PRO A 241 6.42 -2.60 22.43
CA PRO A 241 7.34 -3.15 23.42
C PRO A 241 6.64 -3.91 24.55
N ASP A 242 7.26 -4.99 25.02
CA ASP A 242 6.83 -5.72 26.23
C ASP A 242 7.01 -4.90 27.53
N SER A 243 7.68 -3.74 27.47
CA SER A 243 7.88 -2.87 28.63
C SER A 243 6.59 -2.20 29.11
N TYR A 244 5.58 -2.08 28.24
CA TYR A 244 4.29 -1.48 28.59
C TYR A 244 3.42 -2.47 29.34
N SER A 245 2.60 -1.96 30.26
CA SER A 245 1.58 -2.75 30.94
C SER A 245 0.51 -3.24 29.95
N LEU A 246 -0.24 -4.29 30.32
CA LEU A 246 -1.28 -4.84 29.44
C LEU A 246 -2.32 -3.77 29.04
N GLU A 247 -2.69 -2.89 29.96
CA GLU A 247 -3.62 -1.79 29.69
C GLU A 247 -3.05 -0.79 28.68
N GLU A 248 -1.80 -0.37 28.87
CA GLU A 248 -1.12 0.54 27.94
C GLU A 248 -0.95 -0.10 26.55
N GLN A 249 -0.64 -1.41 26.50
CA GLN A 249 -0.56 -2.15 25.24
C GLN A 249 -1.90 -2.15 24.50
N LYS A 250 -3.02 -2.36 25.21
CA LYS A 250 -4.37 -2.30 24.62
C LYS A 250 -4.69 -0.90 24.08
N LYS A 251 -4.34 0.16 24.81
CA LYS A 251 -4.57 1.55 24.36
C LYS A 251 -3.79 1.89 23.09
N VAL A 252 -2.49 1.58 23.07
CA VAL A 252 -1.65 1.78 21.87
C VAL A 252 -2.12 0.91 20.72
N PHE A 253 -2.52 -0.34 20.99
CA PHE A 253 -3.10 -1.23 20.00
C PHE A 253 -4.35 -0.62 19.37
N ALA A 254 -5.28 -0.08 20.15
CA ALA A 254 -6.52 0.52 19.63
C ALA A 254 -6.22 1.65 18.64
N LEU A 255 -5.34 2.59 19.01
CA LEU A 255 -4.92 3.69 18.15
C LEU A 255 -4.19 3.18 16.89
N ARG A 256 -3.24 2.25 17.05
CA ARG A 256 -2.51 1.66 15.93
C ARG A 256 -3.42 0.92 14.97
N PHE A 257 -4.41 0.21 15.49
CA PHE A 257 -5.36 -0.57 14.71
C PHE A 257 -6.30 0.35 13.92
N LYS A 258 -6.80 1.43 14.54
CA LYS A 258 -7.54 2.48 13.84
C LYS A 258 -6.75 3.05 12.66
N ILE A 259 -5.46 3.33 12.86
CA ILE A 259 -4.55 3.80 11.81
C ILE A 259 -4.32 2.72 10.74
N TYR A 260 -4.21 1.45 11.16
CA TYR A 260 -3.99 0.31 10.28
C TYR A 260 -5.15 0.10 9.29
N LEU A 261 -6.39 0.22 9.75
CA LEU A 261 -7.59 0.08 8.90
C LEU A 261 -7.56 1.06 7.71
N SER A 262 -7.03 2.27 7.94
CA SER A 262 -6.89 3.32 6.92
C SER A 262 -5.43 3.55 6.50
N ASN A 263 -4.58 2.52 6.59
CA ASN A 263 -3.14 2.67 6.38
C ASN A 263 -2.79 3.21 4.99
N TRP A 264 -3.50 2.81 3.93
CA TRP A 264 -3.24 3.34 2.60
C TRP A 264 -3.37 4.87 2.57
N PHE A 265 -4.49 5.41 3.08
CA PHE A 265 -4.73 6.85 3.18
C PHE A 265 -3.67 7.54 4.07
N PHE A 266 -3.33 6.92 5.20
CA PHE A 266 -2.30 7.42 6.11
C PHE A 266 -0.94 7.57 5.43
N GLN A 267 -0.48 6.55 4.69
CA GLN A 267 0.79 6.61 3.96
C GLN A 267 0.76 7.64 2.82
N GLN A 268 -0.39 7.80 2.15
CA GLN A 268 -0.63 8.89 1.20
C GLN A 268 -0.72 10.27 1.88
N GLY A 269 -0.68 10.31 3.22
CA GLY A 269 -0.63 11.51 4.04
C GLY A 269 -1.96 12.21 4.21
N GLN A 270 -3.06 11.49 4.04
CA GLN A 270 -4.34 11.92 4.58
C GLN A 270 -4.30 11.73 6.10
N PRO A 271 -4.57 12.78 6.89
CA PRO A 271 -4.70 12.64 8.33
C PRO A 271 -5.88 11.73 8.70
N ILE A 272 -5.71 10.92 9.73
CA ILE A 272 -6.77 10.06 10.28
C ILE A 272 -7.34 10.71 11.52
N GLU A 273 -8.67 10.77 11.64
CA GLU A 273 -9.35 11.30 12.81
C GLU A 273 -9.20 10.35 14.00
N ILE A 274 -8.73 10.86 15.13
CA ILE A 274 -8.53 10.09 16.35
C ILE A 274 -9.59 10.44 17.39
N GLY A 275 -9.81 11.73 17.65
CA GLY A 275 -10.79 12.23 18.61
C GLY A 275 -11.72 13.28 17.99
N VAL A 276 -12.98 13.24 18.37
CA VAL A 276 -14.06 14.10 17.88
C VAL A 276 -14.61 14.93 19.04
N ASP A 277 -14.97 16.19 18.77
CA ASP A 277 -15.62 17.07 19.76
C ASP A 277 -14.75 17.27 21.01
N VAL A 278 -13.47 17.61 20.79
CA VAL A 278 -12.47 17.75 21.85
C VAL A 278 -12.47 19.16 22.44
N PRO A 279 -12.22 19.30 23.76
CA PRO A 279 -12.20 20.61 24.39
C PRO A 279 -11.00 21.45 23.94
N ASP A 280 -11.19 22.76 23.92
CA ASP A 280 -10.19 23.75 23.51
C ASP A 280 -8.87 23.61 24.27
N GLU A 281 -8.93 23.34 25.56
CA GLU A 281 -7.76 23.18 26.43
C GLU A 281 -6.83 22.07 25.92
N LEU A 282 -7.40 20.93 25.53
CA LEU A 282 -6.64 19.80 25.04
C LEU A 282 -5.98 20.11 23.69
N VAL A 283 -6.69 20.81 22.80
CA VAL A 283 -6.14 21.26 21.52
C VAL A 283 -4.93 22.18 21.74
N HIS A 284 -5.04 23.13 22.67
CA HIS A 284 -3.93 24.01 23.01
C HIS A 284 -2.73 23.24 23.57
N ILE A 285 -2.94 22.24 24.42
CA ILE A 285 -1.85 21.38 24.93
C ILE A 285 -1.13 20.68 23.77
N ILE A 286 -1.86 20.11 22.82
CA ILE A 286 -1.27 19.43 21.66
C ILE A 286 -0.48 20.41 20.78
N ASP A 287 -1.07 21.56 20.46
CA ASP A 287 -0.46 22.56 19.58
C ASP A 287 0.79 23.20 20.21
N GLU A 288 0.78 23.47 21.53
CA GLU A 288 1.94 23.98 22.27
C GLU A 288 3.03 22.92 22.43
N GLN A 289 2.66 21.65 22.61
CA GLN A 289 3.56 20.52 22.78
C GLN A 289 3.75 19.70 21.50
N ASN A 290 3.70 20.33 20.33
CA ASN A 290 3.85 19.64 19.03
C ASN A 290 5.16 18.82 18.92
N TYR A 291 6.24 19.24 19.60
CA TYR A 291 7.50 18.45 19.66
C TYR A 291 7.33 17.08 20.34
N ARG A 292 6.36 16.96 21.24
CA ARG A 292 6.01 15.75 21.99
C ARG A 292 5.01 14.92 21.17
N TYR A 293 3.95 15.56 20.67
CA TYR A 293 2.90 14.92 19.87
C TYR A 293 3.17 15.01 18.37
N ILE A 294 4.35 14.55 17.94
CA ILE A 294 4.76 14.66 16.53
C ILE A 294 3.79 13.90 15.63
N GLY A 295 3.24 14.60 14.65
CA GLY A 295 2.27 14.05 13.69
C GLY A 295 0.83 14.15 14.15
N VAL A 296 0.57 14.60 15.38
CA VAL A 296 -0.78 14.93 15.85
C VAL A 296 -1.07 16.38 15.47
N MET A 297 -2.27 16.63 14.95
CA MET A 297 -2.70 17.96 14.53
C MET A 297 -4.16 18.18 14.88
N SER A 298 -4.53 19.43 15.18
CA SER A 298 -5.91 19.82 15.38
C SER A 298 -6.57 20.20 14.05
N GLY A 299 -7.87 19.99 13.96
CA GLY A 299 -8.71 20.45 12.85
C GLY A 299 -10.08 20.86 13.35
N GLU A 300 -10.83 21.55 12.50
CA GLU A 300 -12.16 22.05 12.80
C GLU A 300 -13.16 21.42 11.84
N THR A 301 -14.20 20.81 12.38
CA THR A 301 -15.35 20.32 11.62
C THR A 301 -16.63 20.95 12.19
N PHE A 302 -17.77 20.68 11.56
CA PHE A 302 -19.02 21.32 11.91
C PHE A 302 -20.07 20.27 12.26
N LYS A 303 -20.55 20.30 13.51
CA LYS A 303 -21.64 19.47 13.99
C LYS A 303 -22.97 20.19 13.78
N ARG A 304 -23.97 19.50 13.23
CA ARG A 304 -25.30 20.08 13.05
C ARG A 304 -26.09 19.98 14.35
N ASN A 305 -26.47 21.13 14.91
CA ASN A 305 -27.34 21.21 16.06
C ASN A 305 -28.74 21.68 15.67
N TYR A 306 -29.72 21.18 16.40
CA TYR A 306 -31.13 21.51 16.26
C TYR A 306 -31.64 22.07 17.59
N ILE A 307 -32.54 23.06 17.53
CA ILE A 307 -33.22 23.54 18.74
C ILE A 307 -34.08 22.43 19.36
N SER A 308 -34.36 22.53 20.67
CA SER A 308 -35.21 21.57 21.39
C SER A 308 -36.55 21.32 20.70
N ASP A 309 -37.15 22.39 20.20
CA ASP A 309 -38.49 22.38 19.60
C ASP A 309 -38.48 21.78 18.18
N ALA A 310 -37.31 21.65 17.56
CA ALA A 310 -37.16 21.04 16.24
C ALA A 310 -37.57 19.57 16.23
N ARG A 311 -37.56 18.90 17.40
CA ARG A 311 -38.08 17.53 17.55
C ARG A 311 -39.54 17.42 17.09
N TYR A 312 -40.35 18.45 17.30
CA TYR A 312 -41.77 18.44 16.91
C TYR A 312 -41.99 18.65 15.41
N MET A 313 -40.96 19.11 14.69
CA MET A 313 -41.00 19.36 13.24
C MET A 313 -39.91 18.58 12.48
N ALA A 314 -39.44 17.47 13.05
CA ALA A 314 -38.39 16.64 12.46
C ALA A 314 -38.74 16.14 11.04
N GLN A 315 -40.03 15.91 10.75
CA GLN A 315 -40.51 15.53 9.42
C GLN A 315 -40.35 16.63 8.36
N VAL A 316 -40.30 17.90 8.77
CA VAL A 316 -40.16 19.06 7.87
C VAL A 316 -38.70 19.48 7.75
N VAL A 317 -37.97 19.53 8.87
CA VAL A 317 -36.56 19.95 8.90
C VAL A 317 -35.65 18.83 8.37
N GLY A 318 -36.04 17.57 8.56
CA GLY A 318 -35.24 16.41 8.23
C GLY A 318 -34.12 16.14 9.24
N TYR A 319 -33.27 15.19 8.89
CA TYR A 319 -32.07 14.82 9.63
C TYR A 319 -30.87 14.79 8.69
N ILE A 320 -29.68 14.79 9.28
CA ILE A 320 -28.44 14.52 8.56
C ILE A 320 -27.98 13.14 9.04
N GLY A 321 -27.58 12.31 8.10
CA GLY A 321 -26.91 11.04 8.36
C GLY A 321 -25.66 10.94 7.51
N ASP A 322 -24.93 9.86 7.70
CA ASP A 322 -23.81 9.49 6.84
C ASP A 322 -24.31 9.21 5.42
N ILE A 323 -23.46 9.47 4.43
CA ILE A 323 -23.76 9.20 3.03
C ILE A 323 -23.91 7.68 2.86
N ASN A 324 -25.05 7.25 2.32
CA ASN A 324 -25.27 5.85 1.96
C ASN A 324 -24.52 5.49 0.67
N ALA A 325 -24.23 4.20 0.48
CA ALA A 325 -23.49 3.72 -0.70
C ALA A 325 -24.15 4.10 -2.04
N GLU A 326 -25.49 4.11 -2.11
CA GLU A 326 -26.24 4.54 -3.30
C GLU A 326 -26.06 6.04 -3.59
N GLU A 327 -26.05 6.88 -2.54
CA GLU A 327 -25.85 8.34 -2.66
C GLU A 327 -24.40 8.72 -2.96
N HIS A 328 -23.43 7.84 -2.68
CA HIS A 328 -22.02 8.07 -3.01
C HIS A 328 -21.72 7.87 -4.51
N GLU A 329 -22.53 7.06 -5.22
CA GLU A 329 -22.35 6.78 -6.65
C GLU A 329 -23.02 7.81 -7.57
N GLU A 330 -23.98 8.59 -7.04
CA GLU A 330 -24.60 9.74 -7.72
C GLU A 330 -23.71 11.00 -7.65
#